data_AF-A0A077R5H6-F1
#
_entry.id   AF-A0A077R5H6-F1
#
_cell.length_a   1.000
_cell.length_b   1.000
_cell.length_c   1.000
_cell.angle_alpha   90.00
_cell.angle_beta   90.00
_cell.angle_gamma   90.00
#
_symmetry.space_group_name_H-M   'P 1'
#
loop_
_entity.id
_entity.type
_entity.pdbx_description
1 polymer ?
#
loop_
_entity_poly.entity_id
_entity_poly.type
_entity_poly.pdbx_seq_one_letter_code
_entity_poly.pdbx_strand_id
1 'polypeptide(L)'
;MGSSKATTTSKDSNAGLVTKTKATPVTESKLPFTFPCPATHDELLALFEDRQIGPKHVPTVIKRIRTLHHPSLAEDNKYRLQALIGVLIDHALHWAGQAQLHQSATGQKHKLAFAIVNSLIPHIFSLSQNYPAASAEHFVSKLALMQRNLSRGLAKGPTEANARTWPGLPELTLLRLVGSVWPTSDKQHNVTTPLALLIAQYLGHARIRSVSDLASGLFLCSLVVSNEKESKRLFPEALNFLFSAIAILAPLGGVKKQREALAKIHGVAEEYGIPTPDVDAAHSRHLRLSGADAVEPALQAVDLPRLITTKAATPDAQQALLSLALSLVSSFSDLYNGSISFVELFTPVSVLLSASPSTQSCILSVSLSRSLNMAASARRYLRLQAHRAIAIASQVPKFDQQGYNPDRKSALDPDAERVQIQKMKALIKKERKGAIRELRRDNQFIAEVRRQDQAEEDQTYKKKIDKIMSTLQVERSEQKQLERAKANIKRRAGKK
;
A
#
# COMPACT_ATOMS: atom_id res chain seq x y z
N MET A 1 13.86 -81.12 18.01
CA MET A 1 14.22 -81.41 16.61
C MET A 1 12.94 -81.57 15.80
N GLY A 2 12.84 -80.91 14.65
CA GLY A 2 11.66 -80.95 13.79
C GLY A 2 11.86 -80.11 12.53
N SER A 3 11.23 -80.58 11.44
CA SER A 3 11.05 -79.99 10.10
C SER A 3 11.07 -78.44 9.99
N SER A 4 11.43 -77.82 8.87
CA SER A 4 11.25 -78.30 7.48
C SER A 4 12.22 -77.72 6.44
N LYS A 5 12.28 -78.38 5.28
CA LYS A 5 12.97 -77.93 4.06
C LYS A 5 12.11 -76.95 3.25
N ALA A 6 12.74 -76.05 2.49
CA ALA A 6 12.28 -75.67 1.16
C ALA A 6 13.49 -75.37 0.25
N THR A 7 13.49 -75.91 -0.96
CA THR A 7 14.68 -76.00 -1.84
C THR A 7 14.70 -74.89 -2.87
N THR A 8 15.88 -74.35 -3.17
CA THR A 8 16.13 -73.42 -4.29
C THR A 8 16.20 -74.16 -5.62
N THR A 9 15.63 -73.56 -6.68
CA THR A 9 15.90 -73.95 -8.07
C THR A 9 16.11 -72.72 -8.94
N SER A 10 17.34 -72.53 -9.41
CA SER A 10 17.71 -71.54 -10.42
C SER A 10 17.31 -72.00 -11.82
N LYS A 11 17.03 -71.03 -12.72
CA LYS A 11 17.01 -71.27 -14.16
C LYS A 11 17.44 -70.01 -14.90
N ASP A 12 18.48 -70.14 -15.71
CA ASP A 12 19.16 -69.01 -16.36
C ASP A 12 18.50 -68.52 -17.65
N SER A 13 18.86 -67.28 -17.98
CA SER A 13 18.96 -66.72 -19.33
C SER A 13 17.69 -66.62 -20.20
N ASN A 14 17.30 -65.37 -20.51
CA ASN A 14 17.42 -64.91 -21.90
C ASN A 14 17.64 -63.39 -21.96
N ALA A 15 18.76 -62.95 -22.55
CA ALA A 15 19.08 -61.53 -22.74
C ALA A 15 18.63 -61.08 -24.14
N GLY A 16 17.59 -60.25 -24.21
CA GLY A 16 16.93 -59.85 -25.46
C GLY A 16 17.00 -58.36 -25.77
N LEU A 17 18.11 -57.95 -26.41
CA LEU A 17 18.28 -56.81 -27.31
C LEU A 17 17.36 -55.56 -27.15
N VAL A 18 17.93 -54.45 -26.69
CA VAL A 18 17.31 -53.11 -26.74
C VAL A 18 17.21 -52.61 -28.19
N THR A 19 16.05 -52.77 -28.82
CA THR A 19 15.77 -52.15 -30.12
C THR A 19 15.27 -50.72 -29.93
N LYS A 20 16.13 -49.73 -30.23
CA LYS A 20 15.73 -48.31 -30.38
C LYS A 20 14.83 -48.14 -31.60
N THR A 21 13.52 -48.30 -31.42
CA THR A 21 12.52 -47.93 -32.42
C THR A 21 12.46 -46.40 -32.54
N LYS A 22 12.77 -45.87 -33.74
CA LYS A 22 12.56 -44.45 -34.05
C LYS A 22 11.07 -44.14 -34.02
N ALA A 23 10.60 -43.46 -32.98
CA ALA A 23 9.20 -43.05 -32.86
C ALA A 23 8.85 -41.95 -33.88
N THR A 24 7.62 -42.00 -34.39
CA THR A 24 7.05 -41.08 -35.38
C THR A 24 6.33 -39.91 -34.69
N PRO A 25 6.34 -38.69 -35.29
CA PRO A 25 5.76 -37.51 -34.66
C PRO A 25 4.28 -37.70 -34.32
N VAL A 26 3.92 -37.28 -33.11
CA VAL A 26 2.65 -37.57 -32.44
C VAL A 26 1.56 -36.61 -32.91
N THR A 27 0.54 -37.12 -33.60
CA THR A 27 -0.74 -36.43 -33.81
C THR A 27 -1.64 -36.55 -32.57
N GLU A 28 -2.67 -35.70 -32.45
CA GLU A 28 -3.49 -35.56 -31.22
C GLU A 28 -4.08 -36.89 -30.69
N SER A 29 -4.39 -37.84 -31.58
CA SER A 29 -4.90 -39.17 -31.25
C SER A 29 -3.88 -40.12 -30.59
N LYS A 30 -2.60 -39.76 -30.55
CA LYS A 30 -1.50 -40.56 -29.96
C LYS A 30 -0.94 -39.98 -28.65
N LEU A 31 -1.43 -38.83 -28.16
CA LEU A 31 -0.94 -38.26 -26.90
C LEU A 31 -1.40 -39.10 -25.69
N PRO A 32 -0.49 -39.67 -24.88
CA PRO A 32 -0.86 -40.51 -23.74
C PRO A 32 -1.72 -39.74 -22.73
N PHE A 33 -2.65 -40.45 -22.08
CA PHE A 33 -3.55 -39.84 -21.09
C PHE A 33 -2.92 -39.69 -19.72
N THR A 34 -1.90 -40.50 -19.39
CA THR A 34 -1.16 -40.47 -18.13
C THR A 34 0.21 -39.81 -18.31
N PHE A 35 0.53 -38.90 -17.39
CA PHE A 35 1.82 -38.22 -17.29
C PHE A 35 2.22 -38.18 -15.81
N PRO A 36 3.51 -38.37 -15.46
CA PRO A 36 4.00 -38.06 -14.12
C PRO A 36 3.98 -36.53 -13.89
N CYS A 37 3.85 -36.09 -12.64
CA CYS A 37 4.07 -34.69 -12.29
C CYS A 37 5.58 -34.46 -12.13
N PRO A 38 6.21 -33.59 -12.94
CA PRO A 38 7.62 -33.26 -12.78
C PRO A 38 7.83 -32.39 -11.54
N ALA A 39 8.86 -32.70 -10.77
CA ALA A 39 9.33 -31.90 -9.63
C ALA A 39 10.35 -30.83 -10.05
N THR A 40 11.08 -31.06 -11.14
CA THR A 40 12.08 -30.14 -11.69
C THR A 40 11.79 -29.73 -13.15
N HIS A 41 12.43 -28.65 -13.61
CA HIS A 41 12.30 -28.23 -15.01
C HIS A 41 12.92 -29.26 -15.98
N ASP A 42 14.04 -29.87 -15.61
CA ASP A 42 14.75 -30.83 -16.45
C ASP A 42 13.91 -32.12 -16.65
N GLU A 43 13.20 -32.58 -15.62
CA GLU A 43 12.19 -33.65 -15.74
C GLU A 43 11.06 -33.29 -16.70
N LEU A 44 10.58 -32.04 -16.71
CA LEU A 44 9.54 -31.60 -17.65
C LEU A 44 10.07 -31.59 -19.10
N LEU A 45 11.34 -31.20 -19.32
CA LEU A 45 11.98 -31.24 -20.64
C LEU A 45 12.15 -32.68 -21.12
N ALA A 46 12.72 -33.56 -20.28
CA ALA A 46 12.86 -34.98 -20.57
C ALA A 46 11.49 -35.61 -20.91
N LEU A 47 10.43 -35.28 -20.17
CA LEU A 47 9.07 -35.75 -20.45
C LEU A 47 8.56 -35.32 -21.84
N PHE A 48 8.93 -34.13 -22.31
CA PHE A 48 8.58 -33.65 -23.65
C PHE A 48 9.43 -34.30 -24.75
N GLU A 49 10.72 -34.54 -24.50
CA GLU A 49 11.64 -35.22 -25.43
C GLU A 49 11.29 -36.70 -25.60
N ASP A 50 11.18 -37.46 -24.50
CA ASP A 50 10.86 -38.89 -24.48
C ASP A 50 9.55 -39.22 -25.22
N ARG A 51 8.58 -38.31 -25.12
CA ARG A 51 7.23 -38.46 -25.70
C ARG A 51 7.02 -37.65 -26.97
N GLN A 52 8.07 -37.01 -27.50
CA GLN A 52 8.07 -36.21 -28.73
C GLN A 52 6.91 -35.21 -28.80
N ILE A 53 6.65 -34.51 -27.69
CA ILE A 53 5.49 -33.62 -27.54
C ILE A 53 5.74 -32.31 -28.28
N GLY A 54 5.04 -32.12 -29.39
CA GLY A 54 5.12 -30.88 -30.16
C GLY A 54 4.66 -29.65 -29.37
N PRO A 55 5.23 -28.45 -29.63
CA PRO A 55 4.97 -27.23 -28.87
C PRO A 55 3.49 -26.82 -28.78
N LYS A 56 2.67 -27.22 -29.76
CA LYS A 56 1.22 -26.97 -29.77
C LYS A 56 0.45 -27.74 -28.69
N HIS A 57 0.97 -28.87 -28.22
CA HIS A 57 0.28 -29.76 -27.29
C HIS A 57 0.67 -29.57 -25.82
N VAL A 58 1.68 -28.75 -25.55
CA VAL A 58 2.13 -28.34 -24.21
C VAL A 58 0.97 -27.94 -23.26
N PRO A 59 -0.02 -27.11 -23.66
CA PRO A 59 -1.10 -26.70 -22.75
C PRO A 59 -2.01 -27.88 -22.37
N THR A 60 -2.29 -28.75 -23.35
CA THR A 60 -3.10 -29.96 -23.14
C THR A 60 -2.41 -30.94 -22.19
N VAL A 61 -1.10 -31.12 -22.31
CA VAL A 61 -0.30 -31.96 -21.41
C VAL A 61 -0.30 -31.40 -20.00
N ILE A 62 -0.09 -30.09 -19.83
CA ILE A 62 -0.13 -29.44 -18.51
C ILE A 62 -1.52 -29.53 -17.88
N LYS A 63 -2.59 -29.34 -18.67
CA LYS A 63 -3.97 -29.55 -18.22
C LYS A 63 -4.18 -30.99 -17.74
N ARG A 64 -3.68 -32.00 -18.49
CA ARG A 64 -3.73 -33.42 -18.09
C ARG A 64 -2.95 -33.70 -16.80
N ILE A 65 -1.71 -33.19 -16.67
CA ILE A 65 -0.91 -33.32 -15.44
C ILE A 65 -1.67 -32.76 -14.23
N ARG A 66 -2.26 -31.56 -14.36
CA ARG A 66 -3.05 -30.91 -13.29
C ARG A 66 -4.31 -31.70 -12.92
N THR A 67 -4.99 -32.35 -13.86
CA THR A 67 -6.17 -33.18 -13.57
C THR A 67 -5.80 -34.53 -12.94
N LEU A 68 -4.71 -35.16 -13.39
CA LEU A 68 -4.23 -36.43 -12.83
C LEU A 68 -3.72 -36.29 -11.39
N HIS A 69 -3.15 -35.13 -11.06
CA HIS A 69 -2.62 -34.82 -9.72
C HIS A 69 -3.56 -33.87 -8.97
N HIS A 70 -4.88 -34.02 -9.12
CA HIS A 70 -5.81 -33.25 -8.32
C HIS A 70 -5.64 -33.60 -6.82
N PRO A 71 -5.72 -32.64 -5.88
CA PRO A 71 -5.50 -32.90 -4.45
C PRO A 71 -6.45 -33.93 -3.84
N SER A 72 -7.66 -34.04 -4.37
CA SER A 72 -8.66 -35.04 -3.93
C SER A 72 -8.29 -36.49 -4.26
N LEU A 73 -7.26 -36.73 -5.08
CA LEU A 73 -6.86 -38.07 -5.51
C LEU A 73 -5.77 -38.69 -4.62
N ALA A 74 -4.89 -37.86 -4.04
CA ALA A 74 -3.85 -38.28 -3.10
C ALA A 74 -3.29 -37.05 -2.36
N GLU A 75 -2.92 -37.19 -1.09
CA GLU A 75 -2.43 -36.08 -0.26
C GLU A 75 -1.13 -35.47 -0.80
N ASP A 76 -0.19 -36.32 -1.23
CA ASP A 76 1.09 -35.93 -1.86
C ASP A 76 0.94 -35.02 -3.08
N ASN A 77 -0.18 -35.12 -3.79
CA ASN A 77 -0.42 -34.32 -4.99
C ASN A 77 -0.41 -32.81 -4.69
N LYS A 78 -0.75 -32.40 -3.47
CA LYS A 78 -0.67 -31.00 -3.03
C LYS A 78 0.76 -30.47 -3.16
N TYR A 79 1.74 -31.20 -2.64
CA TYR A 79 3.15 -30.80 -2.68
C TYR A 79 3.72 -30.87 -4.12
N ARG A 80 3.31 -31.90 -4.89
CA ARG A 80 3.68 -32.00 -6.32
C ARG A 80 3.15 -30.83 -7.14
N LEU A 81 1.90 -30.42 -6.94
CA LEU A 81 1.33 -29.24 -7.61
C LEU A 81 1.97 -27.92 -7.16
N GLN A 82 2.42 -27.81 -5.92
CA GLN A 82 3.18 -26.64 -5.45
C GLN A 82 4.56 -26.54 -6.13
N ALA A 83 5.30 -27.65 -6.23
CA ALA A 83 6.55 -27.72 -6.98
C ALA A 83 6.34 -27.40 -8.47
N LEU A 84 5.26 -27.93 -9.06
CA LEU A 84 4.90 -27.69 -10.46
C LEU A 84 4.72 -26.19 -10.79
N ILE A 85 4.34 -25.33 -9.84
CA ILE A 85 4.28 -23.87 -10.07
C ILE A 85 5.65 -23.32 -10.46
N GLY A 86 6.70 -23.65 -9.68
CA GLY A 86 8.07 -23.24 -9.96
C GLY A 86 8.56 -23.78 -11.32
N VAL A 87 8.26 -25.06 -11.61
CA VAL A 87 8.56 -25.70 -12.90
C VAL A 87 7.89 -25.00 -14.08
N LEU A 88 6.61 -24.61 -13.96
CA LEU A 88 5.89 -23.89 -15.01
C LEU A 88 6.40 -22.46 -15.23
N ILE A 89 6.81 -21.78 -14.15
CA ILE A 89 7.49 -20.48 -14.24
C ILE A 89 8.81 -20.66 -14.99
N ASP A 90 9.67 -21.60 -14.58
CA ASP A 90 10.97 -21.82 -15.23
C ASP A 90 10.85 -22.25 -16.69
N HIS A 91 9.86 -23.09 -17.02
CA HIS A 91 9.56 -23.45 -18.41
C HIS A 91 9.10 -22.24 -19.25
N ALA A 92 8.34 -21.30 -18.68
CA ALA A 92 8.00 -20.04 -19.36
C ALA A 92 9.25 -19.16 -19.61
N LEU A 93 10.17 -19.11 -18.64
CA LEU A 93 11.45 -18.40 -18.80
C LEU A 93 12.37 -19.07 -19.83
N HIS A 94 12.37 -20.41 -19.90
CA HIS A 94 13.09 -21.17 -20.91
C HIS A 94 12.60 -20.83 -22.32
N TRP A 95 11.28 -20.86 -22.56
CA TRP A 95 10.74 -20.47 -23.87
C TRP A 95 11.02 -19.01 -24.24
N ALA A 96 11.03 -18.10 -23.27
CA ALA A 96 11.47 -16.72 -23.49
C ALA A 96 12.99 -16.65 -23.81
N GLY A 97 13.82 -17.52 -23.22
CA GLY A 97 15.23 -17.66 -23.55
C GLY A 97 15.46 -18.19 -24.96
N GLN A 98 14.75 -19.24 -25.36
CA GLN A 98 14.78 -19.77 -26.73
C GLN A 98 14.29 -18.74 -27.74
N ALA A 99 13.27 -17.94 -27.40
CA ALA A 99 12.84 -16.82 -28.24
C ALA A 99 13.95 -15.79 -28.44
N GLN A 100 14.71 -15.45 -27.38
CA GLN A 100 15.84 -14.53 -27.46
C GLN A 100 16.97 -15.07 -28.35
N LEU A 101 17.31 -16.35 -28.20
CA LEU A 101 18.35 -17.02 -28.99
C LEU A 101 17.96 -17.09 -30.47
N HIS A 102 16.75 -17.56 -30.79
CA HIS A 102 16.23 -17.58 -32.15
C HIS A 102 16.19 -16.19 -32.77
N GLN A 103 15.75 -15.17 -32.01
CA GLN A 103 15.66 -13.81 -32.54
C GLN A 103 17.05 -13.18 -32.77
N SER A 104 18.05 -13.51 -31.94
CA SER A 104 19.45 -13.11 -32.17
C SER A 104 20.09 -13.81 -33.37
N ALA A 105 19.62 -14.99 -33.78
CA ALA A 105 20.15 -15.73 -34.92
C ALA A 105 19.43 -15.40 -36.25
N THR A 106 18.10 -15.37 -36.22
CA THR A 106 17.24 -15.25 -37.42
C THR A 106 16.73 -13.81 -37.63
N GLY A 107 16.88 -12.91 -36.66
CA GLY A 107 16.31 -11.55 -36.67
C GLY A 107 14.78 -11.48 -36.53
N GLN A 108 14.09 -12.62 -36.61
CA GLN A 108 12.63 -12.72 -36.63
C GLN A 108 12.05 -13.13 -35.27
N LYS A 109 10.87 -12.56 -34.95
CA LYS A 109 10.10 -12.85 -33.74
C LYS A 109 9.67 -14.32 -33.69
N HIS A 110 10.10 -15.03 -32.64
CA HIS A 110 9.70 -16.43 -32.43
C HIS A 110 8.26 -16.53 -31.89
N LYS A 111 7.27 -16.33 -32.77
CA LYS A 111 5.82 -16.28 -32.45
C LYS A 111 5.34 -17.48 -31.62
N LEU A 112 5.87 -18.68 -31.87
CA LEU A 112 5.48 -19.91 -31.17
C LEU A 112 5.85 -19.90 -29.68
N ALA A 113 7.03 -19.38 -29.30
CA ALA A 113 7.42 -19.30 -27.89
C ALA A 113 6.49 -18.40 -27.09
N PHE A 114 6.16 -17.22 -27.61
CA PHE A 114 5.23 -16.30 -26.94
C PHE A 114 3.81 -16.89 -26.86
N ALA A 115 3.36 -17.65 -27.87
CA ALA A 115 2.09 -18.37 -27.79
C ALA A 115 2.10 -19.44 -26.66
N ILE A 116 3.21 -20.18 -26.50
CA ILE A 116 3.39 -21.12 -25.39
C ILE A 116 3.36 -20.36 -24.06
N VAL A 117 4.19 -19.33 -23.88
CA VAL A 117 4.22 -18.52 -22.64
C VAL A 117 2.81 -18.02 -22.28
N ASN A 118 2.08 -17.44 -23.23
CA ASN A 118 0.71 -16.97 -23.01
C ASN A 118 -0.26 -18.10 -22.61
N SER A 119 -0.10 -19.31 -23.16
CA SER A 119 -0.90 -20.48 -22.79
C SER A 119 -0.58 -21.04 -21.40
N LEU A 120 0.60 -20.75 -20.85
CA LEU A 120 0.98 -21.12 -19.48
C LEU A 120 0.35 -20.19 -18.43
N ILE A 121 0.13 -18.91 -18.76
CA ILE A 121 -0.38 -17.89 -17.81
C ILE A 121 -1.66 -18.34 -17.08
N PRO A 122 -2.72 -18.84 -17.75
CA PRO A 122 -3.94 -19.29 -17.05
C PRO A 122 -3.71 -20.47 -16.11
N HIS A 123 -2.73 -21.33 -16.40
CA HIS A 123 -2.38 -22.47 -15.55
C HIS A 123 -1.58 -22.03 -14.33
N ILE A 124 -0.61 -21.12 -14.50
CA ILE A 124 0.16 -20.52 -13.41
C ILE A 124 -0.76 -19.70 -12.49
N PHE A 125 -1.65 -18.89 -13.06
CA PHE A 125 -2.64 -18.09 -12.32
C PHE A 125 -3.56 -18.98 -11.47
N SER A 126 -4.20 -19.98 -12.08
CA SER A 126 -5.11 -20.90 -11.39
C SER A 126 -4.41 -21.74 -10.31
N LEU A 127 -3.15 -22.13 -10.48
CA LEU A 127 -2.38 -22.78 -9.41
C LEU A 127 -1.96 -21.79 -8.31
N SER A 128 -1.67 -20.54 -8.65
CA SER A 128 -1.31 -19.48 -7.68
C SER A 128 -2.48 -19.09 -6.79
N GLN A 129 -3.71 -19.09 -7.32
CA GLN A 129 -4.93 -18.91 -6.52
C GLN A 129 -5.13 -20.05 -5.51
N ASN A 130 -4.84 -21.29 -5.89
CA ASN A 130 -4.98 -22.46 -5.01
C ASN A 130 -3.84 -22.56 -3.98
N TYR A 131 -2.64 -22.09 -4.31
CA TYR A 131 -1.43 -22.21 -3.48
C TYR A 131 -0.65 -20.88 -3.39
N PRO A 132 -1.24 -19.82 -2.81
CA PRO A 132 -0.65 -18.48 -2.86
C PRO A 132 0.70 -18.38 -2.15
N ALA A 133 0.89 -19.02 -1.00
CA ALA A 133 2.16 -18.98 -0.26
C ALA A 133 3.33 -19.56 -1.06
N ALA A 134 3.21 -20.83 -1.51
CA ALA A 134 4.24 -21.49 -2.31
C ALA A 134 4.49 -20.78 -3.65
N SER A 135 3.44 -20.26 -4.30
CA SER A 135 3.60 -19.46 -5.53
C SER A 135 4.38 -18.17 -5.27
N ALA A 136 4.04 -17.44 -4.19
CA ALA A 136 4.74 -16.22 -3.81
C ALA A 136 6.22 -16.49 -3.50
N GLU A 137 6.55 -17.57 -2.80
CA GLU A 137 7.93 -17.99 -2.54
C GLU A 137 8.73 -18.24 -3.83
N HIS A 138 8.14 -18.93 -4.81
CA HIS A 138 8.76 -19.12 -6.14
C HIS A 138 9.01 -17.79 -6.85
N PHE A 139 8.01 -16.92 -6.94
CA PHE A 139 8.16 -15.61 -7.59
C PHE A 139 9.18 -14.72 -6.88
N VAL A 140 9.12 -14.59 -5.55
CA VAL A 140 10.06 -13.79 -4.75
C VAL A 140 11.48 -14.34 -4.86
N SER A 141 11.67 -15.66 -4.88
CA SER A 141 12.99 -16.28 -5.07
C SER A 141 13.62 -15.93 -6.42
N LYS A 142 12.82 -15.89 -7.50
CA LYS A 142 13.29 -15.51 -8.83
C LYS A 142 13.55 -13.99 -8.93
N LEU A 143 12.71 -13.14 -8.34
CA LEU A 143 12.94 -11.70 -8.23
C LEU A 143 14.22 -11.38 -7.44
N ALA A 144 14.46 -12.08 -6.32
CA ALA A 144 15.69 -11.95 -5.53
C ALA A 144 16.93 -12.45 -6.29
N LEU A 145 16.80 -13.44 -7.18
CA LEU A 145 17.87 -13.86 -8.08
C LEU A 145 18.17 -12.78 -9.15
N MET A 146 17.14 -12.16 -9.73
CA MET A 146 17.31 -11.01 -10.63
C MET A 146 17.99 -9.82 -9.93
N GLN A 147 17.56 -9.49 -8.72
CA GLN A 147 18.13 -8.39 -7.91
C GLN A 147 19.63 -8.62 -7.61
N ARG A 148 20.02 -9.86 -7.26
CA ARG A 148 21.44 -10.22 -7.04
C ARG A 148 22.26 -10.14 -8.33
N ASN A 149 21.68 -10.51 -9.47
CA ASN A 149 22.33 -10.38 -10.77
C ASN A 149 22.54 -8.92 -11.15
N LEU A 150 21.53 -8.06 -10.97
CA LEU A 150 21.64 -6.60 -11.14
C LEU A 150 22.73 -6.02 -10.24
N SER A 151 22.70 -6.33 -8.95
CA SER A 151 23.68 -5.83 -7.97
C SER A 151 25.12 -6.22 -8.34
N ARG A 152 25.32 -7.47 -8.81
CA ARG A 152 26.62 -7.93 -9.35
C ARG A 152 27.01 -7.23 -10.65
N GLY A 153 26.04 -6.88 -11.49
CA GLY A 153 26.26 -6.08 -12.70
C GLY A 153 26.72 -4.66 -12.37
N LEU A 154 26.01 -3.96 -11.47
CA LEU A 154 26.34 -2.61 -11.02
C LEU A 154 27.73 -2.57 -10.35
N ALA A 155 28.05 -3.54 -9.49
CA ALA A 155 29.33 -3.63 -8.81
C ALA A 155 30.55 -3.85 -9.74
N LYS A 156 30.34 -4.36 -10.96
CA LYS A 156 31.39 -4.50 -11.99
C LYS A 156 31.70 -3.20 -12.74
N GLY A 157 30.88 -2.17 -12.58
CA GLY A 157 30.92 -0.95 -13.40
C GLY A 157 29.67 -0.89 -14.30
N PRO A 158 28.77 0.09 -14.11
CA PRO A 158 27.47 0.08 -14.79
C PRO A 158 27.55 0.53 -16.26
N THR A 159 28.66 1.16 -16.66
CA THR A 159 28.99 1.56 -18.05
C THR A 159 29.64 0.43 -18.85
N GLU A 160 30.21 -0.58 -18.20
CA GLU A 160 30.91 -1.68 -18.87
C GLU A 160 29.95 -2.49 -19.75
N ALA A 161 30.32 -2.73 -21.01
CA ALA A 161 29.48 -3.50 -21.94
C ALA A 161 29.23 -4.95 -21.48
N ASN A 162 30.20 -5.52 -20.75
CA ASN A 162 30.12 -6.87 -20.18
C ASN A 162 29.32 -6.93 -18.85
N ALA A 163 28.91 -5.79 -18.29
CA ALA A 163 28.08 -5.76 -17.10
C ALA A 163 26.61 -6.01 -17.46
N ARG A 164 26.01 -7.04 -16.86
CA ARG A 164 24.58 -7.37 -17.01
C ARG A 164 23.73 -6.48 -16.10
N THR A 165 23.57 -5.22 -16.51
CA THR A 165 22.80 -4.18 -15.81
C THR A 165 21.33 -4.13 -16.22
N TRP A 166 20.98 -4.55 -17.45
CA TRP A 166 19.60 -4.58 -17.93
C TRP A 166 19.03 -6.01 -18.00
N PRO A 167 17.70 -6.17 -17.81
CA PRO A 167 17.03 -7.46 -17.96
C PRO A 167 16.94 -7.85 -19.44
N GLY A 168 17.10 -9.16 -19.72
CA GLY A 168 16.83 -9.74 -21.03
C GLY A 168 15.38 -10.17 -21.18
N LEU A 169 15.06 -10.82 -22.30
CA LEU A 169 13.70 -11.27 -22.61
C LEU A 169 13.12 -12.27 -21.57
N PRO A 170 13.89 -13.21 -20.97
CA PRO A 170 13.39 -14.05 -19.88
C PRO A 170 13.01 -13.25 -18.65
N GLU A 171 13.90 -12.34 -18.21
CA GLU A 171 13.64 -11.49 -17.04
C GLU A 171 12.42 -10.59 -17.26
N LEU A 172 12.31 -9.94 -18.42
CA LEU A 172 11.15 -9.11 -18.76
C LEU A 172 9.84 -9.91 -18.82
N THR A 173 9.91 -11.16 -19.29
CA THR A 173 8.77 -12.10 -19.27
C THR A 173 8.37 -12.43 -17.83
N LEU A 174 9.32 -12.64 -16.91
CA LEU A 174 9.01 -12.86 -15.49
C LEU A 174 8.30 -11.64 -14.88
N LEU A 175 8.83 -10.43 -15.10
CA LEU A 175 8.25 -9.20 -14.56
C LEU A 175 6.81 -8.99 -15.07
N ARG A 176 6.56 -9.29 -16.36
CA ARG A 176 5.21 -9.24 -16.95
C ARG A 176 4.29 -10.33 -16.40
N LEU A 177 4.80 -11.54 -16.16
CA LEU A 177 4.06 -12.65 -15.57
C LEU A 177 3.60 -12.30 -14.15
N VAL A 178 4.48 -11.72 -13.31
CA VAL A 178 4.14 -11.30 -11.94
C VAL A 178 2.97 -10.30 -11.95
N GLY A 179 3.05 -9.24 -12.75
CA GLY A 179 1.98 -8.23 -12.88
C GLY A 179 0.70 -8.74 -13.58
N SER A 180 0.72 -9.95 -14.15
CA SER A 180 -0.47 -10.61 -14.71
C SER A 180 -1.10 -11.63 -13.75
N VAL A 181 -0.35 -12.10 -12.73
CA VAL A 181 -0.79 -13.12 -11.77
C VAL A 181 -1.22 -12.51 -10.43
N TRP A 182 -0.59 -11.42 -10.01
CA TRP A 182 -0.79 -10.81 -8.69
C TRP A 182 -1.36 -9.39 -8.79
N PRO A 183 -2.14 -8.95 -7.78
CA PRO A 183 -2.71 -7.61 -7.76
C PRO A 183 -1.61 -6.53 -7.65
N THR A 184 -1.72 -5.49 -8.47
CA THR A 184 -0.81 -4.34 -8.49
C THR A 184 -1.40 -3.09 -7.85
N SER A 185 -2.68 -3.10 -7.46
CA SER A 185 -3.38 -1.98 -6.82
C SER A 185 -3.16 -1.87 -5.31
N ASP A 186 -2.78 -2.96 -4.64
CA ASP A 186 -2.56 -3.00 -3.18
C ASP A 186 -1.46 -2.05 -2.71
N LYS A 187 -1.66 -1.41 -1.54
CA LYS A 187 -0.67 -0.50 -0.93
C LYS A 187 0.66 -1.21 -0.65
N GLN A 188 0.61 -2.44 -0.14
CA GLN A 188 1.76 -3.30 0.15
C GLN A 188 1.35 -4.75 -0.16
N HIS A 189 2.20 -5.48 -0.88
CA HIS A 189 1.95 -6.87 -1.26
C HIS A 189 3.27 -7.62 -1.46
N ASN A 190 3.36 -8.84 -0.93
CA ASN A 190 4.62 -9.59 -0.76
C ASN A 190 5.37 -9.89 -2.07
N VAL A 191 4.69 -9.91 -3.22
CA VAL A 191 5.32 -10.17 -4.53
C VAL A 191 5.43 -8.90 -5.39
N THR A 192 4.37 -8.07 -5.43
CA THR A 192 4.31 -6.90 -6.33
C THR A 192 4.99 -5.66 -5.77
N THR A 193 5.17 -5.54 -4.44
CA THR A 193 6.03 -4.48 -3.87
C THR A 193 7.52 -4.74 -4.18
N PRO A 194 8.09 -5.95 -4.00
CA PRO A 194 9.43 -6.27 -4.50
C PRO A 194 9.58 -6.13 -6.02
N LEU A 195 8.55 -6.47 -6.81
CA LEU A 195 8.53 -6.21 -8.25
C LEU A 195 8.73 -4.72 -8.56
N ALA A 196 7.93 -3.85 -7.95
CA ALA A 196 8.01 -2.41 -8.16
C ALA A 196 9.39 -1.86 -7.75
N LEU A 197 9.90 -2.24 -6.58
CA LEU A 197 11.23 -1.83 -6.12
C LEU A 197 12.35 -2.29 -7.07
N LEU A 198 12.27 -3.50 -7.62
CA LEU A 198 13.25 -3.99 -8.60
C LEU A 198 13.17 -3.22 -9.92
N ILE A 199 11.97 -2.89 -10.40
CA ILE A 199 11.77 -2.07 -11.61
C ILE A 199 12.35 -0.66 -11.40
N ALA A 200 12.08 -0.03 -10.25
CA ALA A 200 12.69 1.25 -9.86
C ALA A 200 14.22 1.15 -9.79
N GLN A 201 14.76 0.08 -9.21
CA GLN A 201 16.20 -0.14 -9.12
C GLN A 201 16.86 -0.26 -10.50
N TYR A 202 16.24 -0.93 -11.46
CA TYR A 202 16.71 -0.97 -12.86
C TYR A 202 16.67 0.43 -13.49
N LEU A 203 15.52 1.11 -13.46
CA LEU A 203 15.33 2.41 -14.14
C LEU A 203 16.19 3.53 -13.54
N GLY A 204 16.49 3.49 -12.23
CA GLY A 204 17.29 4.50 -11.55
C GLY A 204 18.81 4.28 -11.59
N HIS A 205 19.31 3.04 -11.68
CA HIS A 205 20.75 2.74 -11.57
C HIS A 205 21.39 2.17 -12.85
N ALA A 206 20.63 1.51 -13.73
CA ALA A 206 21.18 0.95 -14.95
C ALA A 206 21.41 2.06 -15.99
N ARG A 207 22.52 1.96 -16.73
CA ARG A 207 22.99 3.02 -17.63
C ARG A 207 22.69 2.69 -19.08
N ILE A 208 22.30 3.71 -19.83
CA ILE A 208 21.88 3.57 -21.24
C ILE A 208 23.12 3.54 -22.13
N ARG A 209 23.52 2.36 -22.61
CA ARG A 209 24.70 2.16 -23.49
C ARG A 209 24.33 1.71 -24.89
N SER A 210 23.10 1.24 -25.12
CA SER A 210 22.68 0.64 -26.39
C SER A 210 21.17 0.78 -26.67
N VAL A 211 20.77 0.51 -27.91
CA VAL A 211 19.36 0.37 -28.33
C VAL A 211 18.66 -0.76 -27.55
N SER A 212 19.37 -1.84 -27.23
CA SER A 212 18.87 -2.94 -26.41
C SER A 212 18.54 -2.48 -24.98
N ASP A 213 19.46 -1.73 -24.34
CA ASP A 213 19.27 -1.16 -23.01
C ASP A 213 18.03 -0.23 -22.98
N LEU A 214 17.89 0.65 -23.99
CA LEU A 214 16.71 1.51 -24.16
C LEU A 214 15.42 0.71 -24.33
N ALA A 215 15.43 -0.33 -25.16
CA ALA A 215 14.26 -1.17 -25.40
C ALA A 215 13.81 -1.90 -24.12
N SER A 216 14.74 -2.43 -23.34
CA SER A 216 14.44 -3.02 -22.03
C SER A 216 13.88 -1.99 -21.05
N GLY A 217 14.46 -0.79 -20.97
CA GLY A 217 13.95 0.28 -20.10
C GLY A 217 12.57 0.81 -20.50
N LEU A 218 12.30 0.99 -21.80
CA LEU A 218 10.96 1.38 -22.27
C LEU A 218 9.92 0.28 -22.05
N PHE A 219 10.29 -1.00 -22.13
CA PHE A 219 9.42 -2.10 -21.71
C PHE A 219 9.10 -2.01 -20.21
N LEU A 220 10.09 -1.71 -19.35
CA LEU A 220 9.86 -1.50 -17.93
C LEU A 220 8.91 -0.32 -17.66
N CYS A 221 9.09 0.83 -18.36
CA CYS A 221 8.15 1.95 -18.26
C CYS A 221 6.74 1.58 -18.73
N SER A 222 6.59 0.79 -19.79
CA SER A 222 5.29 0.24 -20.22
C SER A 222 4.66 -0.66 -19.16
N LEU A 223 5.46 -1.49 -18.48
CA LEU A 223 5.01 -2.33 -17.38
C LEU A 223 4.55 -1.49 -16.17
N VAL A 224 5.25 -0.39 -15.84
CA VAL A 224 4.82 0.57 -14.80
C VAL A 224 3.45 1.16 -15.13
N VAL A 225 3.24 1.68 -16.36
CA VAL A 225 1.93 2.20 -16.80
C VAL A 225 0.84 1.13 -16.68
N SER A 226 1.14 -0.11 -17.07
CA SER A 226 0.20 -1.24 -16.98
C SER A 226 -0.15 -1.61 -15.53
N ASN A 227 0.81 -1.54 -14.61
CA ASN A 227 0.64 -1.96 -13.21
C ASN A 227 -0.02 -0.87 -12.36
N GLU A 228 0.34 0.40 -12.58
CA GLU A 228 -0.14 1.55 -11.80
C GLU A 228 -1.45 2.15 -12.32
N LYS A 229 -2.05 1.59 -13.37
CA LYS A 229 -3.31 2.08 -13.99
C LYS A 229 -4.44 2.34 -12.97
N GLU A 230 -4.54 1.50 -11.95
CA GLU A 230 -5.56 1.61 -10.89
C GLU A 230 -5.07 2.40 -9.67
N SER A 231 -3.87 2.09 -9.17
CA SER A 231 -3.31 2.69 -7.94
C SER A 231 -2.74 4.09 -8.12
N LYS A 232 -2.41 4.49 -9.35
CA LYS A 232 -1.91 5.82 -9.76
C LYS A 232 -0.73 6.33 -8.92
N ARG A 233 0.15 5.45 -8.43
CA ARG A 233 1.31 5.87 -7.63
C ARG A 233 2.35 6.54 -8.52
N LEU A 234 3.01 7.56 -7.95
CA LEU A 234 4.09 8.25 -8.61
C LEU A 234 5.32 7.34 -8.72
N PHE A 235 5.85 7.19 -9.93
CA PHE A 235 7.03 6.37 -10.25
C PHE A 235 8.10 7.28 -10.89
N PRO A 236 8.88 8.02 -10.08
CA PRO A 236 9.76 9.08 -10.58
C PRO A 236 10.88 8.53 -11.46
N GLU A 237 11.39 7.33 -11.20
CA GLU A 237 12.44 6.68 -12.00
C GLU A 237 11.99 6.42 -13.44
N ALA A 238 10.70 6.10 -13.65
CA ALA A 238 10.14 5.90 -14.99
C ALA A 238 10.04 7.21 -15.78
N LEU A 239 9.69 8.32 -15.11
CA LEU A 239 9.67 9.65 -15.73
C LEU A 239 11.09 10.14 -16.04
N ASN A 240 12.04 9.98 -15.11
CA ASN A 240 13.45 10.33 -15.30
C ASN A 240 14.10 9.51 -16.43
N PHE A 241 13.76 8.22 -16.53
CA PHE A 241 14.20 7.38 -17.63
C PHE A 241 13.59 7.82 -18.97
N LEU A 242 12.29 8.14 -19.03
CA LEU A 242 11.66 8.64 -20.26
C LEU A 242 12.25 9.99 -20.72
N PHE A 243 12.49 10.92 -19.79
CA PHE A 243 13.19 12.18 -20.07
C PHE A 243 14.58 11.92 -20.67
N SER A 244 15.36 11.05 -20.03
CA SER A 244 16.71 10.69 -20.49
C SER A 244 16.70 9.99 -21.85
N ALA A 245 15.77 9.04 -22.07
CA ALA A 245 15.61 8.33 -23.33
C ALA A 245 15.27 9.28 -24.49
N ILE A 246 14.36 10.24 -24.27
CA ILE A 246 14.02 11.27 -25.27
C ILE A 246 15.23 12.19 -25.50
N ALA A 247 15.91 12.68 -24.47
CA ALA A 247 17.08 13.56 -24.61
C ALA A 247 18.30 12.91 -25.30
N ILE A 248 18.42 11.57 -25.21
CA ILE A 248 19.44 10.79 -25.92
C ILE A 248 19.02 10.59 -27.39
N LEU A 249 17.79 10.13 -27.66
CA LEU A 249 17.33 9.77 -29.00
C LEU A 249 17.00 10.97 -29.90
N ALA A 250 16.49 12.07 -29.33
CA ALA A 250 15.90 13.18 -30.07
C ALA A 250 16.89 13.89 -31.02
N PRO A 251 16.46 14.26 -32.24
CA PRO A 251 17.25 15.09 -33.14
C PRO A 251 17.22 16.55 -32.66
N LEU A 252 18.35 17.03 -32.12
CA LEU A 252 18.49 18.40 -31.60
C LEU A 252 18.94 19.43 -32.66
N GLY A 253 18.76 19.10 -33.95
CA GLY A 253 19.22 19.89 -35.08
C GLY A 253 20.75 19.87 -35.26
N GLY A 254 21.27 20.82 -36.05
CA GLY A 254 22.71 20.91 -36.34
C GLY A 254 23.56 21.34 -35.13
N VAL A 255 24.86 21.06 -35.19
CA VAL A 255 25.84 21.12 -34.06
C VAL A 255 25.72 22.34 -33.13
N LYS A 256 25.53 23.55 -33.65
CA LYS A 256 25.33 24.76 -32.82
C LYS A 256 24.02 24.72 -32.03
N LYS A 257 22.90 24.44 -32.71
CA LYS A 257 21.56 24.29 -32.09
C LYS A 257 21.52 23.13 -31.11
N GLN A 258 22.22 22.02 -31.42
CA GLN A 258 22.37 20.88 -30.52
C GLN A 258 23.02 21.31 -29.19
N ARG A 259 24.11 22.09 -29.21
CA ARG A 259 24.78 22.56 -27.99
C ARG A 259 23.88 23.48 -27.15
N GLU A 260 23.15 24.37 -27.80
CA GLU A 260 22.17 25.27 -27.15
C GLU A 260 20.99 24.50 -26.55
N ALA A 261 20.46 23.51 -27.28
CA ALA A 261 19.39 22.63 -26.82
C ALA A 261 19.83 21.79 -25.62
N LEU A 262 21.03 21.20 -25.66
CA LEU A 262 21.60 20.45 -24.54
C LEU A 262 21.81 21.33 -23.30
N ALA A 263 22.32 22.55 -23.46
CA ALA A 263 22.47 23.47 -22.33
C ALA A 263 21.11 23.79 -21.65
N LYS A 264 20.03 23.95 -22.44
CA LYS A 264 18.67 24.11 -21.91
C LYS A 264 18.16 22.84 -21.22
N ILE A 265 18.39 21.67 -21.82
CA ILE A 265 17.98 20.37 -21.26
C ILE A 265 18.69 20.11 -19.92
N HIS A 266 19.99 20.38 -19.83
CA HIS A 266 20.75 20.22 -18.58
C HIS A 266 20.32 21.24 -17.51
N GLY A 267 20.15 22.53 -17.86
CA GLY A 267 19.69 23.54 -16.89
C GLY A 267 18.30 23.22 -16.31
N VAL A 268 17.38 22.73 -17.16
CA VAL A 268 16.06 22.25 -16.70
C VAL A 268 16.17 20.96 -15.89
N ALA A 269 17.05 20.03 -16.27
CA ALA A 269 17.28 18.82 -15.47
C ALA A 269 17.85 19.16 -14.08
N GLU A 270 18.73 20.15 -13.97
CA GLU A 270 19.26 20.65 -12.69
C GLU A 270 18.18 21.34 -11.86
N GLU A 271 17.38 22.23 -12.46
CA GLU A 271 16.27 22.93 -11.78
C GLU A 271 15.22 21.96 -11.20
N TYR A 272 14.85 20.92 -11.95
CA TYR A 272 13.83 19.94 -11.55
C TYR A 272 14.42 18.68 -10.88
N GLY A 273 15.74 18.64 -10.63
CA GLY A 273 16.40 17.52 -9.92
C GLY A 273 16.42 16.19 -10.68
N ILE A 274 16.35 16.21 -12.01
CA ILE A 274 16.32 15.02 -12.87
C ILE A 274 17.77 14.53 -13.12
N PRO A 275 18.14 13.32 -12.67
CA PRO A 275 19.46 12.76 -12.98
C PRO A 275 19.55 12.43 -14.48
N THR A 276 20.38 13.18 -15.21
CA THR A 276 20.60 13.01 -16.67
C THR A 276 22.01 12.52 -17.04
N PRO A 277 22.65 11.60 -16.29
CA PRO A 277 24.08 11.32 -16.44
C PRO A 277 24.45 10.56 -17.72
N ASP A 278 23.47 10.06 -18.47
CA ASP A 278 23.64 9.45 -19.80
C ASP A 278 23.42 10.44 -20.96
N VAL A 279 22.94 11.67 -20.71
CA VAL A 279 22.67 12.65 -21.77
C VAL A 279 23.98 13.23 -22.29
N ASP A 280 24.21 13.09 -23.60
CA ASP A 280 25.45 13.48 -24.31
C ASP A 280 26.75 12.83 -23.79
N ALA A 281 26.66 11.73 -23.03
CA ALA A 281 27.83 10.98 -22.58
C ALA A 281 28.52 10.19 -23.72
N ALA A 282 29.81 9.90 -23.56
CA ALA A 282 30.62 9.25 -24.61
C ALA A 282 30.04 7.91 -25.10
N HIS A 283 29.46 7.13 -24.18
CA HIS A 283 28.85 5.82 -24.47
C HIS A 283 27.44 5.91 -25.07
N SER A 284 26.75 7.05 -25.01
CA SER A 284 25.35 7.21 -25.47
C SER A 284 25.21 8.09 -26.72
N ARG A 285 26.22 8.93 -27.04
CA ARG A 285 26.20 9.85 -28.21
C ARG A 285 25.83 9.18 -29.54
N HIS A 286 26.22 7.93 -29.74
CA HIS A 286 25.92 7.15 -30.95
C HIS A 286 24.44 6.77 -31.10
N LEU A 287 23.62 6.93 -30.05
CA LEU A 287 22.19 6.63 -30.04
C LEU A 287 21.31 7.81 -30.51
N ARG A 288 21.88 9.00 -30.74
CA ARG A 288 21.13 10.16 -31.21
C ARG A 288 20.74 10.03 -32.69
N LEU A 289 19.50 10.38 -33.03
CA LEU A 289 19.05 10.46 -34.42
C LEU A 289 19.73 11.63 -35.15
N SER A 290 20.29 11.34 -36.33
CA SER A 290 20.97 12.32 -37.19
C SER A 290 20.11 12.67 -38.39
N GLY A 291 19.16 13.59 -38.21
CA GLY A 291 18.32 14.09 -39.29
C GLY A 291 17.13 14.90 -38.79
N ALA A 292 16.54 15.70 -39.67
CA ALA A 292 15.21 16.28 -39.46
C ALA A 292 14.11 15.33 -39.98
N ASP A 293 14.36 14.02 -39.92
CA ASP A 293 13.46 13.01 -40.42
C ASP A 293 12.18 13.03 -39.59
N ALA A 294 11.05 13.18 -40.26
CA ALA A 294 9.75 13.17 -39.62
C ALA A 294 9.57 11.84 -38.90
N VAL A 295 9.57 11.87 -37.56
CA VAL A 295 9.14 10.75 -36.73
C VAL A 295 7.64 10.62 -36.91
N GLU A 296 7.25 9.88 -37.95
CA GLU A 296 5.89 9.50 -38.20
C GLU A 296 5.37 8.67 -37.02
N PRO A 297 4.13 8.91 -36.56
CA PRO A 297 3.57 8.15 -35.45
C PRO A 297 3.49 6.67 -35.85
N ALA A 298 4.05 5.79 -35.02
CA ALA A 298 4.07 4.36 -35.29
C ALA A 298 2.64 3.78 -35.40
N LEU A 299 2.16 3.60 -36.63
CA LEU A 299 0.85 3.02 -36.96
C LEU A 299 0.71 1.54 -36.52
N GLN A 300 1.81 0.92 -36.08
CA GLN A 300 1.86 -0.47 -35.61
C GLN A 300 2.58 -0.54 -34.26
N ALA A 301 2.17 -1.48 -33.41
CA ALA A 301 2.80 -1.71 -32.11
C ALA A 301 4.28 -2.10 -32.29
N VAL A 302 5.18 -1.34 -31.65
CA VAL A 302 6.64 -1.53 -31.72
C VAL A 302 7.03 -2.92 -31.22
N ASP A 303 7.73 -3.70 -32.04
CA ASP A 303 8.17 -5.06 -31.70
C ASP A 303 9.39 -5.06 -30.77
N LEU A 304 9.16 -4.71 -29.50
CA LEU A 304 10.18 -4.64 -28.45
C LEU A 304 11.11 -5.87 -28.37
N PRO A 305 10.66 -7.14 -28.51
CA PRO A 305 11.58 -8.29 -28.52
C PRO A 305 12.69 -8.21 -29.57
N ARG A 306 12.42 -7.63 -30.75
CA ARG A 306 13.43 -7.38 -31.79
C ARG A 306 14.44 -6.33 -31.31
N LEU A 307 13.95 -5.23 -30.74
CA LEU A 307 14.79 -4.12 -30.29
C LEU A 307 15.67 -4.48 -29.08
N ILE A 308 15.17 -5.36 -28.19
CA ILE A 308 15.94 -5.92 -27.06
C ILE A 308 17.10 -6.80 -27.54
N THR A 309 16.96 -7.46 -28.70
CA THR A 309 17.99 -8.38 -29.24
C THR A 309 18.93 -7.74 -30.29
N THR A 310 18.58 -6.58 -30.85
CA THR A 310 19.47 -5.83 -31.75
C THR A 310 20.65 -5.21 -31.00
N LYS A 311 21.88 -5.52 -31.44
CA LYS A 311 23.12 -4.91 -30.94
C LYS A 311 23.52 -3.62 -31.68
N ALA A 312 23.14 -3.49 -32.95
CA ALA A 312 23.45 -2.32 -33.77
C ALA A 312 22.37 -1.24 -33.63
N ALA A 313 22.79 0.03 -33.57
CA ALA A 313 21.88 1.15 -33.72
C ALA A 313 21.53 1.35 -35.20
N THR A 314 20.24 1.23 -35.54
CA THR A 314 19.71 1.60 -36.85
C THR A 314 18.73 2.76 -36.68
N PRO A 315 18.62 3.68 -37.66
CA PRO A 315 17.72 4.84 -37.57
C PRO A 315 16.28 4.40 -37.30
N ASP A 316 15.77 3.37 -38.00
CA ASP A 316 14.45 2.80 -37.80
C ASP A 316 14.20 2.35 -36.34
N ALA A 317 15.21 1.74 -35.70
CA ALA A 317 15.11 1.28 -34.32
C ALA A 317 15.08 2.45 -33.34
N GLN A 318 15.93 3.46 -33.58
CA GLN A 318 15.98 4.68 -32.77
C GLN A 318 14.68 5.50 -32.91
N GLN A 319 14.12 5.63 -34.11
CA GLN A 319 12.81 6.26 -34.37
C GLN A 319 11.68 5.48 -33.68
N ALA A 320 11.65 4.14 -33.79
CA ALA A 320 10.65 3.31 -33.14
C ALA A 320 10.70 3.47 -31.60
N LEU A 321 11.89 3.45 -30.98
CA LEU A 321 12.05 3.70 -29.55
C LEU A 321 11.63 5.12 -29.14
N LEU A 322 11.93 6.14 -29.96
CA LEU A 322 11.50 7.51 -29.69
C LEU A 322 9.97 7.64 -29.74
N SER A 323 9.31 7.07 -30.75
CA SER A 323 7.83 7.07 -30.85
C SER A 323 7.15 6.33 -29.67
N LEU A 324 7.80 5.28 -29.16
CA LEU A 324 7.37 4.57 -27.96
C LEU A 324 7.58 5.41 -26.68
N ALA A 325 8.72 6.09 -26.55
CA ALA A 325 8.96 6.98 -25.41
C ALA A 325 7.94 8.13 -25.37
N LEU A 326 7.62 8.73 -26.52
CA LEU A 326 6.60 9.78 -26.64
C LEU A 326 5.19 9.27 -26.30
N SER A 327 4.80 8.08 -26.77
CA SER A 327 3.48 7.50 -26.42
C SER A 327 3.39 7.06 -24.96
N LEU A 328 4.50 6.62 -24.35
CA LEU A 328 4.58 6.37 -22.91
C LEU A 328 4.47 7.67 -22.11
N VAL A 329 5.11 8.77 -22.53
CA VAL A 329 4.92 10.10 -21.91
C VAL A 329 3.46 10.54 -21.96
N SER A 330 2.76 10.35 -23.09
CA SER A 330 1.31 10.60 -23.16
C SER A 330 0.55 9.75 -22.15
N SER A 331 0.87 8.45 -22.07
CA SER A 331 0.21 7.52 -21.13
C SER A 331 0.46 7.89 -19.66
N PHE A 332 1.65 8.38 -19.32
CA PHE A 332 1.97 8.89 -17.98
C PHE A 332 1.29 10.23 -17.68
N SER A 333 1.15 11.11 -18.68
CA SER A 333 0.37 12.34 -18.58
C SER A 333 -1.10 12.04 -18.25
N ASP A 334 -1.69 11.05 -18.92
CA ASP A 334 -3.06 10.60 -18.63
C ASP A 334 -3.18 9.93 -17.26
N LEU A 335 -2.18 9.13 -16.87
CA LEU A 335 -2.13 8.44 -15.57
C LEU A 335 -2.09 9.41 -14.38
N TYR A 336 -1.25 10.45 -14.48
CA TYR A 336 -1.03 11.44 -13.42
C TYR A 336 -1.87 12.72 -13.56
N ASN A 337 -2.80 12.75 -14.52
CA ASN A 337 -3.77 13.84 -14.65
C ASN A 337 -4.56 14.01 -13.34
N GLY A 338 -4.63 15.25 -12.84
CA GLY A 338 -5.21 15.60 -11.54
C GLY A 338 -4.26 15.50 -10.34
N SER A 339 -2.98 15.09 -10.52
CA SER A 339 -1.97 15.15 -9.46
C SER A 339 -1.62 16.60 -9.08
N ILE A 340 -1.40 16.85 -7.79
CA ILE A 340 -0.97 18.16 -7.26
C ILE A 340 0.42 18.61 -7.77
N SER A 341 1.23 17.66 -8.22
CA SER A 341 2.58 17.86 -8.77
C SER A 341 2.65 17.74 -10.29
N PHE A 342 1.51 17.69 -10.99
CA PHE A 342 1.48 17.52 -12.45
C PHE A 342 2.34 18.57 -13.19
N VAL A 343 2.35 19.81 -12.69
CA VAL A 343 3.14 20.91 -13.27
C VAL A 343 4.64 20.60 -13.18
N GLU A 344 5.16 20.21 -12.02
CA GLU A 344 6.59 19.91 -11.83
C GLU A 344 7.04 18.68 -12.62
N LEU A 345 6.18 17.66 -12.73
CA LEU A 345 6.51 16.41 -13.41
C LEU A 345 6.62 16.57 -14.93
N PHE A 346 5.77 17.41 -15.54
CA PHE A 346 5.66 17.50 -17.00
C PHE A 346 6.20 18.79 -17.62
N THR A 347 6.42 19.87 -16.85
CA THR A 347 7.13 21.06 -17.35
C THR A 347 8.51 20.75 -17.95
N PRO A 348 9.40 19.96 -17.31
CA PRO A 348 10.70 19.63 -17.90
C PRO A 348 10.56 18.86 -19.21
N VAL A 349 9.59 17.94 -19.30
CA VAL A 349 9.27 17.21 -20.53
C VAL A 349 8.75 18.15 -21.62
N SER A 350 7.93 19.15 -21.28
CA SER A 350 7.45 20.17 -22.23
C SER A 350 8.62 20.94 -22.87
N VAL A 351 9.60 21.38 -22.06
CA VAL A 351 10.79 22.07 -22.55
C VAL A 351 11.63 21.15 -23.43
N LEU A 352 11.82 19.89 -23.05
CA LEU A 352 12.52 18.88 -23.85
C LEU A 352 11.85 18.66 -25.22
N LEU A 353 10.52 18.56 -25.27
CA LEU A 353 9.77 18.43 -26.52
C LEU A 353 9.90 19.69 -27.39
N SER A 354 9.95 20.89 -26.80
CA SER A 354 10.17 22.14 -27.54
C SER A 354 11.56 22.22 -28.20
N ALA A 355 12.55 21.52 -27.65
CA ALA A 355 13.91 21.43 -28.19
C ALA A 355 14.08 20.34 -29.28
N SER A 356 13.09 19.46 -29.44
CA SER A 356 13.10 18.30 -30.33
C SER A 356 12.07 18.46 -31.46
N PRO A 357 12.40 19.09 -32.60
CA PRO A 357 11.47 19.27 -33.72
C PRO A 357 11.18 17.94 -34.44
N SER A 358 10.12 17.25 -33.99
CA SER A 358 9.49 16.15 -34.73
C SER A 358 7.97 16.25 -34.66
N THR A 359 7.27 15.71 -35.67
CA THR A 359 5.80 15.80 -35.80
C THR A 359 5.08 15.27 -34.56
N GLN A 360 5.46 14.09 -34.08
CA GLN A 360 4.89 13.50 -32.88
C GLN A 360 5.21 14.29 -31.59
N SER A 361 6.42 14.84 -31.46
CA SER A 361 6.78 15.71 -30.32
C SER A 361 5.99 17.01 -30.30
N CYS A 362 5.67 17.57 -31.47
CA CYS A 362 4.84 18.78 -31.60
C CYS A 362 3.38 18.54 -31.20
N ILE A 363 2.77 17.43 -31.64
CA ILE A 363 1.40 17.05 -31.24
C ILE A 363 1.34 16.84 -29.71
N LEU A 364 2.34 16.13 -29.16
CA LEU A 364 2.42 15.87 -27.73
C LEU A 364 2.67 17.15 -26.93
N SER A 365 3.54 18.05 -27.37
CA SER A 365 3.83 19.29 -26.65
C SER A 365 2.63 20.24 -26.60
N VAL A 366 1.81 20.31 -27.66
CA VAL A 366 0.54 21.06 -27.67
C VAL A 366 -0.47 20.47 -26.68
N SER A 367 -0.63 19.14 -26.67
CA SER A 367 -1.51 18.45 -25.72
C SER A 367 -1.08 18.67 -24.27
N LEU A 368 0.21 18.46 -24.01
CA LEU A 368 0.82 18.57 -22.69
C LEU A 368 0.83 20.02 -22.18
N SER A 369 1.06 21.01 -23.03
CA SER A 369 0.93 22.44 -22.69
C SER A 369 -0.51 22.81 -22.29
N ARG A 370 -1.52 22.24 -22.96
CA ARG A 370 -2.93 22.43 -22.55
C ARG A 370 -3.18 21.85 -21.17
N SER A 371 -2.72 20.62 -20.90
CA SER A 371 -2.86 19.97 -19.59
C SER A 371 -2.11 20.72 -18.49
N LEU A 372 -0.91 21.25 -18.77
CA LEU A 372 -0.15 22.08 -17.84
C LEU A 372 -0.90 23.38 -17.48
N ASN A 373 -1.48 24.08 -18.46
CA ASN A 373 -2.26 25.30 -18.21
C ASN A 373 -3.53 25.02 -17.38
N MET A 374 -4.20 23.90 -17.63
CA MET A 374 -5.34 23.45 -16.82
C MET A 374 -4.92 23.08 -15.39
N ALA A 375 -3.79 22.37 -15.21
CA ALA A 375 -3.27 22.03 -13.88
C ALA A 375 -2.79 23.27 -13.10
N ALA A 376 -2.16 24.23 -13.78
CA ALA A 376 -1.70 25.49 -13.19
C ALA A 376 -2.88 26.36 -12.71
N SER A 377 -3.95 26.48 -13.51
CA SER A 377 -5.16 27.23 -13.13
C SER A 377 -6.00 26.54 -12.04
N ALA A 378 -5.99 25.20 -11.98
CA ALA A 378 -6.64 24.43 -10.92
C ALA A 378 -5.86 24.43 -9.58
N ARG A 379 -4.62 24.96 -9.57
CA ARG A 379 -3.68 24.82 -8.45
C ARG A 379 -4.14 25.58 -7.21
N ARG A 380 -3.93 24.98 -6.03
CA ARG A 380 -4.22 25.57 -4.72
C ARG A 380 -3.04 25.39 -3.78
N TYR A 381 -2.91 26.30 -2.82
CA TYR A 381 -1.89 26.20 -1.77
C TYR A 381 -2.18 25.05 -0.79
N LEU A 382 -1.12 24.42 -0.30
CA LEU A 382 -1.21 23.30 0.62
C LEU A 382 -1.74 23.74 1.99
N ARG A 383 -2.65 22.95 2.56
CA ARG A 383 -3.25 23.15 3.89
C ARG A 383 -3.08 21.90 4.77
N LEU A 384 -1.89 21.30 4.76
CA LEU A 384 -1.62 20.02 5.44
C LEU A 384 -1.79 20.06 6.96
N GLN A 385 -1.63 21.24 7.58
CA GLN A 385 -1.76 21.43 9.04
C GLN A 385 -3.17 21.92 9.46
N ALA A 386 -4.18 21.77 8.61
CA ALA A 386 -5.57 22.10 8.91
C ALA A 386 -6.23 21.02 9.79
N HIS A 387 -5.70 20.82 11.00
CA HIS A 387 -6.23 19.85 11.96
C HIS A 387 -7.56 20.32 12.56
N ARG A 388 -8.49 19.39 12.79
CA ARG A 388 -9.69 19.67 13.58
C ARG A 388 -9.30 19.89 15.03
N ALA A 389 -9.81 20.96 15.65
CA ALA A 389 -9.60 21.22 17.07
C ALA A 389 -10.06 20.02 17.92
N ILE A 390 -9.22 19.62 18.89
CA ILE A 390 -9.51 18.52 19.82
C ILE A 390 -10.70 18.93 20.70
N ALA A 391 -11.65 18.02 20.89
CA ALA A 391 -12.81 18.27 21.74
C ALA A 391 -12.40 18.40 23.22
N ILE A 392 -13.17 19.17 24.00
CA ILE A 392 -13.01 19.24 25.46
C ILE A 392 -13.16 17.83 26.03
N ALA A 393 -12.21 17.40 26.86
CA ALA A 393 -12.23 16.07 27.47
C ALA A 393 -13.48 15.87 28.34
N SER A 394 -14.36 14.97 27.94
CA SER A 394 -15.58 14.64 28.67
C SER A 394 -15.25 13.89 29.96
N GLN A 395 -15.59 14.47 31.10
CA GLN A 395 -15.50 13.80 32.40
C GLN A 395 -16.78 12.98 32.63
N VAL A 396 -16.62 11.70 33.01
CA VAL A 396 -17.76 10.86 33.41
C VAL A 396 -18.20 11.29 34.82
N PRO A 397 -19.45 11.72 35.02
CA PRO A 397 -19.93 12.09 36.36
C PRO A 397 -19.93 10.85 37.26
N LYS A 398 -19.39 10.99 38.48
CA LYS A 398 -19.45 9.93 39.49
C LYS A 398 -20.83 9.93 40.15
N PHE A 399 -21.64 8.93 39.84
CA PHE A 399 -22.94 8.67 40.47
C PHE A 399 -23.04 7.22 40.95
N ASP A 400 -24.00 6.95 41.84
CA ASP A 400 -24.28 5.59 42.32
C ASP A 400 -25.18 4.83 41.33
N GLN A 401 -24.69 3.72 40.82
CA GLN A 401 -25.42 2.84 39.89
C GLN A 401 -26.61 2.14 40.55
N GLN A 402 -26.61 1.99 41.88
CA GLN A 402 -27.67 1.31 42.63
C GLN A 402 -28.88 2.22 42.95
N GLY A 403 -28.83 3.48 42.50
CA GLY A 403 -29.87 4.48 42.67
C GLY A 403 -29.65 5.35 43.90
N TYR A 404 -29.47 6.66 43.67
CA TYR A 404 -29.26 7.64 44.74
C TYR A 404 -30.48 7.71 45.68
N ASN A 405 -30.25 7.41 46.96
CA ASN A 405 -31.25 7.55 48.02
C ASN A 405 -30.70 8.47 49.14
N PRO A 406 -31.29 9.66 49.39
CA PRO A 406 -30.77 10.64 50.34
C PRO A 406 -30.84 10.18 51.81
N ASP A 407 -31.68 9.21 52.16
CA ASP A 407 -31.76 8.62 53.50
C ASP A 407 -30.60 7.65 53.75
N ARG A 408 -30.06 7.02 52.69
CA ARG A 408 -28.93 6.09 52.74
C ARG A 408 -27.58 6.81 52.75
N LYS A 409 -27.37 7.66 53.76
CA LYS A 409 -26.14 8.48 53.94
C LYS A 409 -24.82 7.69 53.99
N SER A 410 -24.88 6.37 54.13
CA SER A 410 -23.71 5.50 54.28
C SER A 410 -23.47 4.54 53.11
N ALA A 411 -24.14 4.71 51.97
CA ALA A 411 -23.91 3.90 50.77
C ALA A 411 -22.79 4.45 49.85
N LEU A 412 -22.28 5.65 50.14
CA LEU A 412 -21.34 6.39 49.28
C LEU A 412 -19.85 6.16 49.63
N ASP A 413 -19.57 5.64 50.83
CA ASP A 413 -18.22 5.31 51.29
C ASP A 413 -17.91 3.85 50.91
N PRO A 414 -16.85 3.57 50.12
CA PRO A 414 -16.50 2.20 49.74
C PRO A 414 -15.99 1.35 50.92
N ASP A 415 -15.61 1.96 52.05
CA ASP A 415 -15.10 1.27 53.23
C ASP A 415 -16.25 0.89 54.19
N ALA A 416 -16.60 -0.39 54.20
CA ALA A 416 -17.70 -0.93 55.01
C ALA A 416 -17.48 -0.78 56.53
N GLU A 417 -16.23 -0.78 57.02
CA GLU A 417 -15.95 -0.63 58.45
C GLU A 417 -16.25 0.79 58.92
N ARG A 418 -15.84 1.80 58.13
CA ARG A 418 -16.14 3.22 58.40
C ARG A 418 -17.63 3.47 58.45
N VAL A 419 -18.37 2.90 57.50
CA VAL A 419 -19.84 2.94 57.44
C VAL A 419 -20.47 2.40 58.72
N GLN A 420 -20.03 1.22 59.18
CA GLN A 420 -20.55 0.61 60.41
C GLN A 420 -20.20 1.45 61.65
N ILE A 421 -18.95 1.90 61.79
CA ILE A 421 -18.51 2.72 62.92
C ILE A 421 -19.30 4.04 63.00
N GLN A 422 -19.55 4.70 61.87
CA GLN A 422 -20.36 5.93 61.83
C GLN A 422 -21.82 5.66 62.20
N LYS A 423 -22.42 4.56 61.71
CA LYS A 423 -23.78 4.14 62.07
C LYS A 423 -23.91 3.90 63.58
N MET A 424 -22.96 3.19 64.19
CA MET A 424 -22.96 2.93 65.63
C MET A 424 -22.78 4.23 66.45
N LYS A 425 -21.88 5.12 66.04
CA LYS A 425 -21.71 6.45 66.67
C LYS A 425 -23.00 7.30 66.59
N ALA A 426 -23.72 7.23 65.47
CA ALA A 426 -24.99 7.94 65.30
C ALA A 426 -26.10 7.39 66.21
N LEU A 427 -26.22 6.06 66.33
CA LEU A 427 -27.15 5.40 67.25
C LEU A 427 -26.86 5.80 68.70
N ILE A 428 -25.61 5.65 69.18
CA ILE A 428 -25.20 6.04 70.54
C ILE A 428 -25.56 7.52 70.81
N LYS A 429 -25.34 8.42 69.85
CA LYS A 429 -25.70 9.84 69.98
C LYS A 429 -27.21 10.09 70.01
N LYS A 430 -28.00 9.30 69.29
CA LYS A 430 -29.47 9.39 69.29
C LYS A 430 -30.04 8.92 70.64
N GLU A 431 -29.66 7.73 71.09
CA GLU A 431 -30.13 7.14 72.34
C GLU A 431 -29.71 7.98 73.56
N ARG A 432 -28.44 8.41 73.61
CA ARG A 432 -27.97 9.35 74.65
C ARG A 432 -28.76 10.66 74.67
N LYS A 433 -29.17 11.19 73.50
CA LYS A 433 -30.03 12.38 73.42
C LYS A 433 -31.50 12.08 73.74
N GLY A 434 -31.97 10.84 73.60
CA GLY A 434 -33.29 10.38 74.05
C GLY A 434 -33.35 10.40 75.57
N ALA A 435 -32.52 9.58 76.20
CA ALA A 435 -32.42 9.45 77.66
C ALA A 435 -32.20 10.80 78.37
N ILE A 436 -31.30 11.66 77.87
CA ILE A 436 -31.09 13.00 78.46
C ILE A 436 -32.34 13.90 78.34
N ARG A 437 -33.18 13.74 77.31
CA ARG A 437 -34.42 14.53 77.16
C ARG A 437 -35.53 14.00 78.07
N GLU A 438 -35.62 12.69 78.27
CA GLU A 438 -36.56 12.06 79.21
C GLU A 438 -36.21 12.47 80.64
N LEU A 439 -34.96 12.24 81.09
CA LEU A 439 -34.48 12.69 82.39
C LEU A 439 -34.69 14.20 82.64
N ARG A 440 -34.66 15.05 81.60
CA ARG A 440 -34.98 16.49 81.74
C ARG A 440 -36.48 16.76 81.87
N ARG A 441 -37.34 16.03 81.16
CA ARG A 441 -38.81 16.13 81.33
C ARG A 441 -39.23 15.62 82.70
N ASP A 442 -38.66 14.52 83.15
CA ASP A 442 -38.96 13.93 84.46
C ASP A 442 -38.58 14.91 85.58
N ASN A 443 -37.39 15.52 85.49
CA ASN A 443 -36.97 16.59 86.40
C ASN A 443 -37.86 17.84 86.30
N GLN A 444 -38.32 18.24 85.11
CA GLN A 444 -39.26 19.36 84.94
C GLN A 444 -40.64 19.05 85.55
N PHE A 445 -41.13 17.82 85.38
CA PHE A 445 -42.39 17.36 85.96
C PHE A 445 -42.32 17.35 87.49
N ILE A 446 -41.24 16.78 88.07
CA ILE A 446 -40.98 16.80 89.51
C ILE A 446 -40.87 18.24 90.04
N ALA A 447 -40.24 19.14 89.30
CA ALA A 447 -40.14 20.56 89.67
C ALA A 447 -41.49 21.30 89.59
N GLU A 448 -42.33 20.97 88.59
CA GLU A 448 -43.65 21.59 88.43
C GLU A 448 -44.64 21.13 89.50
N VAL A 449 -44.66 19.83 89.83
CA VAL A 449 -45.44 19.30 90.96
C VAL A 449 -45.06 20.05 92.25
N ARG A 450 -43.76 20.08 92.59
CA ARG A 450 -43.25 20.82 93.77
C ARG A 450 -43.59 22.32 93.73
N ARG A 451 -43.68 22.93 92.54
CA ARG A 451 -44.03 24.35 92.38
C ARG A 451 -45.53 24.58 92.53
N GLN A 452 -46.38 23.65 92.12
CA GLN A 452 -47.82 23.72 92.34
C GLN A 452 -48.13 23.57 93.83
N ASP A 453 -47.53 22.57 94.49
CA ASP A 453 -47.58 22.42 95.95
C ASP A 453 -47.21 23.75 96.65
N GLN A 454 -46.07 24.35 96.29
CA GLN A 454 -45.61 25.63 96.86
C GLN A 454 -46.49 26.85 96.49
N ALA A 455 -47.08 26.87 95.30
CA ALA A 455 -47.89 28.00 94.83
C ALA A 455 -49.31 27.99 95.41
N GLU A 456 -49.84 26.82 95.78
CA GLU A 456 -51.05 26.71 96.58
C GLU A 456 -50.83 27.22 98.00
N GLU A 457 -49.67 26.91 98.61
CA GLU A 457 -49.20 27.52 99.86
C GLU A 457 -49.06 29.06 99.73
N ASP A 458 -48.52 29.59 98.63
CA ASP A 458 -48.33 31.05 98.42
C ASP A 458 -49.63 31.80 98.05
N GLN A 459 -50.54 31.24 97.25
CA GLN A 459 -51.78 31.93 96.88
C GLN A 459 -52.73 32.09 98.06
N THR A 460 -52.76 31.08 98.94
CA THR A 460 -53.47 31.15 100.22
C THR A 460 -52.83 32.17 101.17
N TYR A 461 -51.60 32.64 100.89
CA TYR A 461 -50.96 33.80 101.51
C TYR A 461 -51.29 35.12 100.76
N LYS A 462 -50.97 35.29 99.46
CA LYS A 462 -51.04 36.59 98.76
C LYS A 462 -52.44 37.18 98.62
N LYS A 463 -53.51 36.38 98.53
CA LYS A 463 -54.89 36.89 98.52
C LYS A 463 -55.23 37.74 99.77
N LYS A 464 -54.42 37.65 100.83
CA LYS A 464 -54.49 38.48 102.03
C LYS A 464 -53.89 39.89 101.86
N ILE A 465 -53.17 40.20 100.77
CA ILE A 465 -52.42 41.48 100.57
C ILE A 465 -52.99 42.41 99.47
N ASP A 466 -53.15 41.99 98.21
CA ASP A 466 -53.35 42.94 97.08
C ASP A 466 -54.62 43.82 97.19
N LYS A 467 -55.56 43.44 98.05
CA LYS A 467 -56.72 44.24 98.48
C LYS A 467 -56.34 45.61 99.08
N ILE A 468 -55.05 45.88 99.29
CA ILE A 468 -54.48 47.08 99.93
C ILE A 468 -54.07 48.20 98.92
N MET A 469 -53.85 47.93 97.62
CA MET A 469 -52.98 48.81 96.77
C MET A 469 -53.58 49.47 95.50
N SER A 470 -54.82 49.20 95.07
CA SER A 470 -55.31 49.54 93.72
C SER A 470 -55.71 51.02 93.50
N THR A 471 -54.98 51.98 94.07
CA THR A 471 -55.52 53.28 94.49
C THR A 471 -54.77 54.51 93.95
N LEU A 472 -53.95 54.38 92.88
CA LEU A 472 -52.82 55.31 92.67
C LEU A 472 -52.43 55.87 91.27
N GLN A 473 -52.91 55.38 90.10
CA GLN A 473 -52.28 55.72 88.80
C GLN A 473 -52.91 56.90 88.02
N VAL A 474 -53.65 56.67 86.92
CA VAL A 474 -54.47 57.67 86.16
C VAL A 474 -53.72 58.88 85.51
N GLU A 475 -52.50 59.21 85.91
CA GLU A 475 -51.71 60.41 85.53
C GLU A 475 -51.80 60.95 84.08
N ARG A 476 -51.50 60.11 83.06
CA ARG A 476 -50.56 60.53 81.97
C ARG A 476 -50.91 59.98 80.60
N SER A 477 -50.77 60.79 79.54
CA SER A 477 -50.88 60.27 78.15
C SER A 477 -50.30 61.13 77.00
N GLU A 478 -49.65 62.27 77.26
CA GLU A 478 -49.89 63.46 76.40
C GLU A 478 -48.84 63.93 75.35
N GLN A 479 -47.73 63.22 75.05
CA GLN A 479 -46.49 63.94 74.62
C GLN A 479 -45.93 63.83 73.17
N LYS A 480 -46.28 62.83 72.33
CA LYS A 480 -45.27 62.25 71.38
C LYS A 480 -45.26 62.66 69.89
N GLN A 481 -46.13 63.55 69.41
CA GLN A 481 -46.53 63.61 67.98
C GLN A 481 -45.54 64.34 67.01
N LEU A 482 -44.21 64.30 67.24
CA LEU A 482 -43.32 65.43 66.94
C LEU A 482 -42.31 65.34 65.77
N GLU A 483 -42.09 64.20 65.09
CA GLU A 483 -41.03 64.04 64.06
C GLU A 483 -41.56 63.69 62.66
N ARG A 484 -41.02 64.35 61.59
CA ARG A 484 -41.26 64.12 60.13
C ARG A 484 -40.27 64.96 59.28
N ALA A 485 -40.39 64.92 57.94
CA ALA A 485 -39.98 65.95 56.92
C ALA A 485 -38.49 66.36 56.74
N LYS A 486 -37.74 65.93 55.67
CA LYS A 486 -36.30 66.36 55.52
C LYS A 486 -35.49 66.49 54.19
N ALA A 487 -35.73 65.88 53.01
CA ALA A 487 -34.72 65.95 51.89
C ALA A 487 -35.15 65.68 50.41
N ASN A 488 -34.48 66.35 49.42
CA ASN A 488 -34.39 66.01 47.97
C ASN A 488 -33.34 66.91 47.22
N ILE A 489 -32.45 66.42 46.31
CA ILE A 489 -31.33 67.24 45.71
C ILE A 489 -30.87 66.99 44.22
N LYS A 490 -30.19 65.87 43.84
CA LYS A 490 -29.01 65.85 42.91
C LYS A 490 -29.24 65.57 41.38
N ARG A 491 -28.57 66.29 40.41
CA ARG A 491 -28.52 66.04 38.91
C ARG A 491 -27.30 66.70 38.14
N ARG A 492 -27.02 66.26 36.88
CA ARG A 492 -26.21 66.87 35.73
C ARG A 492 -24.66 66.61 35.57
N ALA A 493 -24.14 66.32 34.33
CA ALA A 493 -22.78 66.66 33.76
C ALA A 493 -22.40 66.06 32.34
N GLY A 494 -21.49 66.72 31.55
CA GLY A 494 -20.33 66.12 30.78
C GLY A 494 -20.33 65.76 29.25
N LYS A 495 -19.45 66.37 28.39
CA LYS A 495 -18.99 65.89 27.03
C LYS A 495 -17.79 66.69 26.41
N LYS A 496 -16.60 66.09 26.19
CA LYS A 496 -15.69 66.24 25.02
C LYS A 496 -14.59 65.19 25.08
#